data_AF-A0A841WPU6-F1
#
_entry.id   AF-A0A841WPU6-F1
#
_cell.length_a   1.000
_cell.length_b   1.000
_cell.length_c   1.000
_cell.angle_alpha   90.00
_cell.angle_beta   90.00
_cell.angle_gamma   90.00
#
_symmetry.space_group_name_H-M   'P 1'
#
loop_
_entity.id
_entity.type
_entity.pdbx_description
1 polymer ?
#
loop_
_entity_poly.entity_id
_entity_poly.type
_entity_poly.pdbx_seq_one_letter_code
_entity_poly.pdbx_strand_id
1 'polypeptide(L)'
;MSEHRLSEIVIERPRVGKRISLKKVTGFKKQLDNITKEASEDGLFNPYLIKATKKTKYPSDHLGPLRRFLRSKAGQPWNDVYSQLCERLDTKTMAGQHVISHLWHYVERHVQIIDGDLYTKPDRGHPILLDGSYRNSFYVHPETGILCAVQNIPRKQKQRQQETDVVIIDRYHQYHKLNDIWYLITFEDFPSSTNYVQDILKGFIHSSRADTYKGSRIYAVKKQQCSKKEIRFILNQISEH
;
A
#
# COMPACT_ATOMS: atom_id res chain seq x y z
N MET A 1 29.07 -5.38 -6.12
CA MET A 1 28.25 -6.61 -5.97
C MET A 1 27.79 -7.03 -7.35
N SER A 2 27.94 -8.31 -7.69
CA SER A 2 27.78 -8.81 -9.06
C SER A 2 26.35 -8.62 -9.56
N GLU A 3 26.18 -7.69 -10.50
CA GLU A 3 24.94 -7.49 -11.27
C GLU A 3 24.59 -8.70 -12.18
N HIS A 4 25.42 -9.74 -12.16
CA HIS A 4 25.43 -10.86 -13.09
C HIS A 4 24.31 -11.90 -12.94
N ARG A 5 23.39 -11.76 -11.97
CA ARG A 5 22.29 -12.74 -11.75
C ARG A 5 20.93 -12.07 -11.58
N LEU A 6 20.66 -10.99 -12.32
CA LEU A 6 19.42 -10.23 -12.15
C LEU A 6 18.15 -11.07 -12.41
N SER A 7 18.19 -12.02 -13.35
CA SER A 7 17.07 -12.94 -13.65
C SER A 7 16.79 -13.91 -12.50
N GLU A 8 17.83 -14.52 -11.93
CA GLU A 8 17.71 -15.53 -10.89
C GLU A 8 17.37 -14.89 -9.53
N ILE A 9 18.00 -13.75 -9.22
CA ILE A 9 17.80 -13.03 -7.96
C ILE A 9 16.37 -12.45 -7.88
N VAL A 10 15.76 -12.08 -9.01
CA VAL A 10 14.46 -11.39 -9.00
C VAL A 10 13.28 -12.35 -8.81
N ILE A 11 13.38 -13.65 -9.16
CA ILE A 11 12.16 -14.46 -9.47
C ILE A 11 12.05 -15.83 -8.78
N GLU A 12 13.11 -16.36 -8.19
CA GLU A 12 13.05 -17.76 -7.72
C GLU A 12 12.81 -17.91 -6.22
N ARG A 13 12.18 -16.92 -5.60
CA ARG A 13 11.92 -16.98 -4.16
C ARG A 13 10.81 -17.98 -3.84
N PRO A 14 11.00 -18.87 -2.85
CA PRO A 14 9.90 -19.52 -2.15
C PRO A 14 8.77 -18.53 -1.83
N ARG A 15 7.60 -18.77 -2.41
CA ARG A 15 6.39 -17.94 -2.22
C ARG A 15 6.09 -17.77 -0.71
N VAL A 16 5.63 -16.59 -0.33
CA VAL A 16 5.19 -16.34 1.05
C VAL A 16 3.91 -17.12 1.32
N GLY A 17 3.77 -17.62 2.55
CA GLY A 17 2.53 -18.27 2.97
C GLY A 17 2.45 -19.76 2.65
N LYS A 18 1.53 -20.44 3.33
CA LYS A 18 1.18 -21.84 3.09
C LYS A 18 -0.33 -21.98 3.03
N ARG A 19 -0.82 -22.84 2.13
CA ARG A 19 -2.24 -23.23 2.06
C ARG A 19 -2.64 -24.18 3.19
N ILE A 20 -1.67 -24.84 3.82
CA ILE A 20 -1.90 -25.77 4.91
C ILE A 20 -2.00 -24.99 6.23
N SER A 21 -2.99 -25.36 7.06
CA SER A 21 -3.13 -24.83 8.41
C SER A 21 -1.95 -25.23 9.29
N LEU A 22 -1.46 -24.32 10.13
CA LEU A 22 -0.41 -24.62 11.12
C LEU A 22 -0.76 -25.82 12.01
N LYS A 23 -2.05 -25.96 12.35
CA LYS A 23 -2.57 -27.08 13.16
C LYS A 23 -2.39 -28.46 12.50
N LYS A 24 -2.17 -28.52 11.18
CA LYS A 24 -1.99 -29.77 10.42
C LYS A 24 -0.53 -30.06 10.08
N VAL A 25 0.41 -29.19 10.44
CA VAL A 25 1.84 -29.37 10.19
C VAL A 25 2.49 -29.89 11.46
N THR A 26 2.67 -31.20 11.57
CA THR A 26 3.47 -31.83 12.64
C THR A 26 4.96 -31.56 12.40
N GLY A 27 5.75 -31.35 13.46
CA GLY A 27 7.20 -31.05 13.33
C GLY A 27 7.53 -29.61 12.89
N PHE A 28 6.58 -28.68 13.05
CA PHE A 28 6.60 -27.32 12.52
C PHE A 28 7.88 -26.50 12.77
N LYS A 29 8.50 -26.62 13.94
CA LYS A 29 9.75 -25.90 14.27
C LYS A 29 10.90 -26.37 13.38
N LYS A 30 11.20 -27.67 13.37
CA LYS A 30 12.33 -28.24 12.60
C LYS A 30 12.18 -28.00 11.10
N GLN A 31 10.95 -28.09 10.56
CA GLN A 31 10.71 -27.80 9.15
C GLN A 31 10.85 -26.30 8.83
N LEU A 32 10.34 -25.40 9.68
CA LEU A 32 10.55 -23.96 9.52
C LEU A 32 12.03 -23.60 9.62
N ASP A 33 12.75 -24.18 10.58
CA ASP A 33 14.17 -23.93 10.81
C ASP A 33 15.00 -24.38 9.61
N ASN A 34 14.73 -25.57 9.06
CA ASN A 34 15.40 -26.04 7.84
C ASN A 34 15.14 -25.12 6.64
N ILE A 35 13.88 -24.74 6.43
CA ILE A 35 13.55 -23.82 5.33
C ILE A 35 14.18 -22.44 5.56
N THR A 36 14.29 -21.98 6.80
CA THR A 36 14.94 -20.70 7.16
C THR A 36 16.45 -20.77 6.99
N LYS A 37 17.07 -21.94 7.21
CA LYS A 37 18.50 -22.19 6.97
C LYS A 37 18.84 -22.21 5.48
N GLU A 38 18.15 -23.02 4.69
CA GLU A 38 18.26 -23.07 3.22
C GLU A 38 18.11 -21.66 2.62
N ALA A 39 17.07 -20.96 3.08
CA ALA A 39 16.80 -19.56 2.81
C ALA A 39 17.95 -18.56 3.12
N SER A 40 18.72 -18.82 4.17
CA SER A 40 19.81 -17.94 4.62
C SER A 40 21.12 -18.23 3.89
N GLU A 41 21.31 -19.47 3.42
CA GLU A 41 22.48 -19.93 2.66
C GLU A 41 22.47 -19.40 1.21
N ASP A 42 21.29 -19.10 0.65
CA ASP A 42 21.10 -18.55 -0.71
C ASP A 42 21.66 -17.12 -0.94
N GLY A 43 22.25 -16.47 0.07
CA GLY A 43 22.94 -15.18 -0.10
C GLY A 43 22.02 -13.97 -0.37
N LEU A 44 20.72 -14.08 -0.08
CA LEU A 44 19.74 -13.01 -0.26
C LEU A 44 19.72 -12.04 0.94
N PHE A 45 19.58 -10.74 0.66
CA PHE A 45 19.65 -9.68 1.68
C PHE A 45 18.55 -9.72 2.76
N ASN A 46 17.46 -10.47 2.56
CA ASN A 46 16.37 -10.60 3.52
C ASN A 46 15.99 -12.09 3.72
N PRO A 47 15.98 -12.60 4.96
CA PRO A 47 15.60 -13.98 5.25
C PRO A 47 14.14 -14.24 4.83
N TYR A 48 13.88 -15.45 4.35
CA TYR A 48 12.56 -15.85 3.88
C TYR A 48 11.60 -16.01 5.06
N LEU A 49 10.55 -15.18 5.12
CA LEU A 49 9.49 -15.31 6.14
C LEU A 49 8.38 -16.24 5.65
N ILE A 50 8.57 -17.56 5.77
CA ILE A 50 7.52 -18.53 5.42
C ILE A 50 6.56 -18.74 6.61
N LYS A 51 5.71 -17.74 6.85
CA LYS A 51 4.64 -17.82 7.86
C LYS A 51 3.34 -18.27 7.22
N ALA A 52 2.60 -19.19 7.82
CA ALA A 52 1.27 -19.54 7.33
C ALA A 52 0.29 -18.40 7.65
N THR A 53 0.01 -17.56 6.66
CA THR A 53 -0.97 -16.46 6.77
C THR A 53 -2.28 -16.87 6.11
N LYS A 54 -3.36 -16.96 6.89
CA LYS A 54 -4.74 -17.14 6.40
C LYS A 54 -4.93 -18.31 5.40
N LYS A 55 -4.13 -19.38 5.48
CA LYS A 55 -4.15 -20.51 4.52
C LYS A 55 -3.97 -20.09 3.05
N THR A 56 -3.17 -19.05 2.80
CA THR A 56 -2.94 -18.51 1.45
C THR A 56 -1.45 -18.50 1.11
N LYS A 57 -1.12 -18.50 -0.18
CA LYS A 57 0.25 -18.48 -0.72
C LYS A 57 0.33 -17.37 -1.78
N TYR A 58 1.34 -16.51 -1.71
CA TYR A 58 1.52 -15.35 -2.58
C TYR A 58 2.95 -15.28 -3.15
N PRO A 59 3.14 -14.67 -4.32
CA PRO A 59 4.48 -14.42 -4.86
C PRO A 59 5.36 -13.62 -3.88
N SER A 60 6.65 -13.87 -3.88
CA SER A 60 7.64 -13.27 -2.95
C SER A 60 8.80 -12.58 -3.66
N ASP A 61 8.60 -12.27 -4.95
CA ASP A 61 9.57 -11.75 -5.90
C ASP A 61 10.45 -10.63 -5.32
N HIS A 62 11.76 -10.71 -5.56
CA HIS A 62 12.71 -9.72 -5.06
C HIS A 62 12.90 -8.61 -6.08
N LEU A 63 11.95 -7.68 -6.12
CA LEU A 63 11.95 -6.59 -7.09
C LEU A 63 12.91 -5.43 -6.75
N GLY A 64 13.65 -5.53 -5.64
CA GLY A 64 14.60 -4.52 -5.19
C GLY A 64 15.72 -4.21 -6.20
N PRO A 65 16.42 -5.22 -6.73
CA PRO A 65 17.45 -5.05 -7.76
C PRO A 65 16.91 -4.38 -9.04
N LEU A 66 15.75 -4.82 -9.56
CA LEU A 66 15.14 -4.21 -10.75
C LEU A 66 14.88 -2.71 -10.55
N ARG A 67 14.29 -2.33 -9.41
CA ARG A 67 14.05 -0.91 -9.09
C ARG A 67 15.34 -0.12 -8.91
N ARG A 68 16.38 -0.72 -8.33
CA ARG A 68 17.69 -0.06 -8.16
C ARG A 68 18.33 0.18 -9.52
N PHE A 69 18.28 -0.80 -10.41
CA PHE A 69 18.74 -0.69 -11.80
C PHE A 69 18.01 0.43 -12.54
N LEU A 70 16.67 0.46 -12.51
CA LEU A 70 15.90 1.53 -13.17
C LEU A 70 16.26 2.92 -12.63
N ARG A 71 16.48 3.03 -11.32
CA ARG A 71 16.87 4.30 -10.70
C ARG A 71 18.28 4.75 -11.07
N SER A 72 19.24 3.82 -11.21
CA SER A 72 20.59 4.17 -11.67
C SER A 72 20.64 4.54 -13.16
N LYS A 73 19.57 4.23 -13.91
CA LYS A 73 19.41 4.51 -15.34
C LYS A 73 18.49 5.68 -15.65
N ALA A 74 17.94 6.35 -14.63
CA ALA A 74 17.16 7.55 -14.83
C ALA A 74 18.00 8.64 -15.53
N GLY A 75 17.43 9.30 -16.54
CA GLY A 75 18.12 10.26 -17.40
C GLY A 75 18.73 9.65 -18.67
N GLN A 76 18.63 8.34 -18.88
CA GLN A 76 19.10 7.66 -20.10
C GLN A 76 17.96 7.35 -21.08
N PRO A 77 18.23 7.22 -22.39
CA PRO A 77 17.22 6.81 -23.37
C PRO A 77 16.59 5.47 -23.00
N TRP A 78 15.26 5.39 -22.98
CA TRP A 78 14.54 4.20 -22.55
C TRP A 78 14.90 2.95 -23.36
N ASN A 79 15.03 3.09 -24.67
CA ASN A 79 15.36 1.97 -25.57
C ASN A 79 16.72 1.35 -25.23
N ASP A 80 17.71 2.17 -24.89
CA ASP A 80 19.04 1.69 -24.49
C ASP A 80 18.99 0.98 -23.15
N VAL A 81 18.23 1.52 -22.18
CA VAL A 81 18.02 0.89 -20.88
C VAL A 81 17.32 -0.47 -21.04
N TYR A 82 16.30 -0.53 -21.90
CA TYR A 82 15.56 -1.75 -22.20
C TYR A 82 16.46 -2.79 -22.89
N SER A 83 17.20 -2.39 -23.94
CA SER A 83 18.13 -3.27 -24.64
C SER A 83 19.18 -3.84 -23.68
N GLN A 84 19.78 -2.98 -22.86
CA GLN A 84 20.77 -3.39 -21.87
C GLN A 84 20.19 -4.37 -20.83
N LEU A 85 18.92 -4.18 -20.45
CA LEU A 85 18.25 -5.12 -19.56
C LEU A 85 17.99 -6.47 -20.25
N CYS A 86 17.55 -6.46 -21.51
CA CYS A 86 17.34 -7.66 -22.32
C CYS A 86 18.63 -8.41 -22.67
N GLU A 87 19.78 -7.74 -22.79
CA GLU A 87 21.08 -8.40 -22.96
C GLU A 87 21.50 -9.18 -21.71
N ARG A 88 21.12 -8.67 -20.52
CA ARG A 88 21.42 -9.32 -19.23
C ARG A 88 20.40 -10.38 -18.83
N LEU A 89 19.21 -10.36 -19.42
CA LEU A 89 18.12 -11.28 -19.11
C LEU A 89 17.88 -12.23 -20.27
N ASP A 90 17.87 -13.54 -20.03
CA ASP A 90 17.37 -14.46 -21.03
C ASP A 90 15.84 -14.37 -21.16
N THR A 91 15.38 -13.50 -22.06
CA THR A 91 13.96 -13.25 -22.35
C THR A 91 13.21 -14.44 -22.95
N LYS A 92 13.91 -15.51 -23.33
CA LYS A 92 13.30 -16.77 -23.78
C LYS A 92 12.87 -17.65 -22.60
N THR A 93 13.41 -17.40 -21.41
CA THR A 93 13.04 -18.13 -20.19
C THR A 93 11.81 -17.53 -19.54
N MET A 94 11.05 -18.38 -18.83
CA MET A 94 9.95 -17.95 -17.97
C MET A 94 10.39 -16.89 -16.96
N ALA A 95 11.62 -17.04 -16.42
CA ALA A 95 12.17 -16.07 -15.51
C ALA A 95 12.38 -14.71 -16.22
N GLY A 96 13.11 -14.66 -17.33
CA GLY A 96 13.31 -13.41 -18.07
C GLY A 96 11.98 -12.71 -18.42
N GLN A 97 11.00 -13.46 -18.94
CA GLN A 97 9.67 -12.93 -19.23
C GLN A 97 8.95 -12.37 -18.01
N HIS A 98 9.09 -13.02 -16.84
CA HIS A 98 8.51 -12.54 -15.58
C HIS A 98 9.13 -11.23 -15.09
N VAL A 99 10.46 -11.03 -15.24
CA VAL A 99 11.09 -9.73 -14.94
C VAL A 99 10.54 -8.65 -15.87
N ILE A 100 10.42 -8.98 -17.16
CA ILE A 100 9.89 -8.06 -18.17
C ILE A 100 8.44 -7.67 -17.87
N SER A 101 7.61 -8.61 -17.38
CA SER A 101 6.27 -8.31 -16.89
C SER A 101 6.29 -7.27 -15.76
N HIS A 102 7.15 -7.45 -14.75
CA HIS A 102 7.34 -6.45 -13.69
C HIS A 102 7.88 -5.11 -14.20
N LEU A 103 8.75 -5.12 -15.21
CA LEU A 103 9.25 -3.90 -15.84
C LEU A 103 8.10 -3.06 -16.40
N TRP A 104 7.13 -3.69 -17.08
CA TRP A 104 5.94 -3.01 -17.59
C TRP A 104 5.04 -2.47 -16.50
N HIS A 105 5.05 -3.08 -15.31
CA HIS A 105 4.35 -2.55 -14.16
C HIS A 105 5.06 -1.37 -13.51
N TYR A 106 6.39 -1.25 -13.67
CA TYR A 106 7.20 -0.20 -13.04
C TYR A 106 7.42 1.06 -13.89
N VAL A 107 7.39 0.90 -15.21
CA VAL A 107 7.70 1.96 -16.17
C VAL A 107 6.46 2.24 -17.02
N GLU A 108 5.84 3.39 -16.79
CA GLU A 108 4.78 3.88 -17.68
C GLU A 108 5.41 4.42 -18.96
N ARG A 109 5.03 3.85 -20.11
CA ARG A 109 5.58 4.23 -21.42
C ARG A 109 4.68 5.20 -22.17
N HIS A 110 3.42 5.29 -21.76
CA HIS A 110 2.44 6.14 -22.39
C HIS A 110 2.01 7.21 -21.39
N VAL A 111 2.79 8.28 -21.31
CA VAL A 111 2.51 9.43 -20.44
C VAL A 111 1.95 10.60 -21.25
N GLN A 112 1.03 11.32 -20.64
CA GLN A 112 0.57 12.63 -21.08
C GLN A 112 0.88 13.65 -19.99
N ILE A 113 1.38 14.81 -20.40
CA ILE A 113 1.61 15.95 -19.50
C ILE A 113 0.43 16.90 -19.70
N ILE A 114 -0.35 17.14 -18.65
CA ILE A 114 -1.51 18.04 -18.65
C ILE A 114 -1.31 19.01 -17.49
N ASP A 115 -1.22 20.31 -17.78
CA ASP A 115 -1.01 21.38 -16.79
C ASP A 115 0.22 21.17 -15.88
N GLY A 116 1.25 20.49 -16.39
CA GLY A 116 2.48 20.17 -15.64
C GLY A 116 2.41 18.86 -14.83
N ASP A 117 1.24 18.24 -14.75
CA ASP A 117 1.02 16.95 -14.09
C ASP A 117 1.13 15.77 -15.07
N LEU A 118 1.66 14.65 -14.56
CA LEU A 118 1.91 13.43 -15.34
C LEU A 118 0.74 12.47 -15.21
N TYR A 119 0.11 12.12 -16.33
CA TYR A 119 -0.98 11.16 -16.40
C TYR A 119 -0.60 9.93 -17.23
N THR A 120 -1.10 8.75 -16.83
CA THR A 120 -1.09 7.59 -17.71
C THR A 120 -2.05 7.85 -18.86
N LYS A 121 -1.65 7.52 -20.08
CA LYS A 121 -2.52 7.55 -21.26
C LYS A 121 -3.37 6.28 -21.24
N PRO A 122 -4.68 6.36 -20.96
CA PRO A 122 -5.49 5.15 -20.86
C PRO A 122 -5.76 4.55 -22.24
N ASP A 123 -5.62 3.23 -22.37
CA ASP A 123 -6.12 2.50 -23.56
C ASP A 123 -7.65 2.46 -23.57
N ARG A 124 -8.28 2.34 -22.38
CA ARG A 124 -9.72 2.52 -22.11
C ARG A 124 -9.92 2.93 -20.64
N GLY A 125 -10.56 4.07 -20.37
CA GLY A 125 -10.86 4.55 -19.01
C GLY A 125 -10.41 6.00 -18.74
N HIS A 126 -10.42 6.40 -17.46
CA HIS A 126 -10.00 7.73 -17.04
C HIS A 126 -8.47 7.81 -16.87
N PRO A 127 -7.83 8.94 -17.22
CA PRO A 127 -6.40 9.16 -16.96
C PRO A 127 -6.08 9.02 -15.47
N ILE A 128 -4.99 8.32 -15.14
CA ILE A 128 -4.54 8.14 -13.75
C ILE A 128 -3.30 8.99 -13.52
N LEU A 129 -3.33 9.85 -12.50
CA LEU A 129 -2.17 10.64 -12.10
C LEU A 129 -1.01 9.73 -11.67
N LEU A 130 0.20 9.99 -12.17
CA LEU A 130 1.42 9.34 -11.68
C LEU A 130 1.84 9.99 -10.36
N ASP A 131 1.49 9.34 -9.25
CA ASP A 131 1.70 9.82 -7.89
C ASP A 131 2.94 9.24 -7.20
N GLY A 132 3.78 8.52 -7.95
CA GLY A 132 4.97 7.85 -7.41
C GLY A 132 4.64 6.66 -6.51
N SER A 133 3.42 6.10 -6.58
CA SER A 133 3.08 4.86 -5.87
C SER A 133 4.04 3.71 -6.24
N TYR A 134 4.06 2.68 -5.39
CA TYR A 134 4.95 1.52 -5.53
C TYR A 134 4.95 0.89 -6.94
N ARG A 135 3.85 1.00 -7.67
CA ARG A 135 3.74 0.48 -9.04
C ARG A 135 4.30 1.47 -10.05
N ASN A 136 3.98 2.76 -10.01
CA ASN A 136 4.39 3.72 -11.05
C ASN A 136 5.56 4.60 -10.58
N SER A 137 6.73 4.00 -10.33
CA SER A 137 7.90 4.75 -9.86
C SER A 137 8.73 5.38 -10.99
N PHE A 138 8.49 4.98 -12.24
CA PHE A 138 9.22 5.48 -13.41
C PHE A 138 8.29 5.69 -14.59
N TYR A 139 8.71 6.54 -15.52
CA TYR A 139 8.01 6.77 -16.78
C TYR A 139 8.97 7.11 -17.91
N VAL A 140 8.52 6.96 -19.14
CA VAL A 140 9.23 7.43 -20.34
C VAL A 140 8.70 8.82 -20.69
N HIS A 141 9.58 9.82 -20.74
CA HIS A 141 9.19 11.16 -21.13
C HIS A 141 8.61 11.15 -22.55
N PRO A 142 7.40 11.69 -22.77
CA PRO A 142 6.68 11.50 -24.03
C PRO A 142 7.40 12.09 -25.26
N GLU A 143 8.13 13.19 -25.08
CA GLU A 143 8.83 13.87 -26.17
C GLU A 143 10.27 13.36 -26.39
N THR A 144 11.02 13.13 -25.31
CA THR A 144 12.45 12.82 -25.39
C THR A 144 12.76 11.33 -25.36
N GLY A 145 11.80 10.48 -24.96
CA GLY A 145 12.01 9.04 -24.82
C GLY A 145 12.95 8.66 -23.67
N ILE A 146 13.28 9.60 -22.77
CA ILE A 146 14.18 9.38 -21.64
C ILE A 146 13.44 8.70 -20.49
N LEU A 147 14.09 7.76 -19.81
CA LEU A 147 13.59 7.18 -18.58
C LEU A 147 13.68 8.19 -17.42
N CYS A 148 12.55 8.53 -16.84
CA CYS A 148 12.43 9.46 -15.72
C CYS A 148 11.92 8.73 -14.47
N ALA A 149 12.42 9.13 -13.30
CA ALA A 149 11.85 8.71 -12.03
C ALA A 149 10.70 9.64 -11.64
N VAL A 150 9.57 9.09 -11.21
CA VAL A 150 8.50 9.90 -10.62
C VAL A 150 8.99 10.39 -9.27
N GLN A 151 8.78 11.68 -8.96
CA GLN A 151 9.08 12.19 -7.64
C GLN A 151 8.25 11.42 -6.63
N ASN A 152 8.93 10.74 -5.72
CA ASN A 152 8.28 9.95 -4.69
C ASN A 152 7.60 10.94 -3.75
N ILE A 153 6.29 11.14 -3.89
CA ILE A 153 5.54 11.95 -2.94
C ILE A 153 5.72 11.22 -1.61
N PRO A 154 6.41 11.81 -0.61
CA PRO A 154 6.64 11.13 0.64
C PRO A 154 5.27 10.72 1.15
N ARG A 155 5.05 9.41 1.29
CA ARG A 155 3.80 8.86 1.78
C ARG A 155 3.50 9.64 3.05
N LYS A 156 2.48 10.52 3.02
CA LYS A 156 2.10 11.32 4.19
C LYS A 156 2.07 10.32 5.32
N GLN A 157 3.03 10.43 6.25
CA GLN A 157 2.99 9.60 7.45
C GLN A 157 1.58 9.78 7.92
N LYS A 158 0.85 8.66 8.04
CA LYS A 158 -0.50 8.66 8.59
C LYS A 158 -0.33 9.45 9.87
N GLN A 159 -0.77 10.71 9.90
CA GLN A 159 -0.47 11.58 11.02
C GLN A 159 -0.90 10.76 12.21
N ARG A 160 0.08 10.45 13.07
CA ARG A 160 -0.18 9.74 14.31
C ARG A 160 -1.35 10.51 14.88
N GLN A 161 -2.54 9.90 14.90
CA GLN A 161 -3.78 10.59 15.24
C GLN A 161 -3.41 11.36 16.50
N GLN A 162 -3.36 12.69 16.38
CA GLN A 162 -2.97 13.54 17.51
C GLN A 162 -3.83 13.06 18.66
N GLU A 163 -3.20 12.79 19.81
CA GLU A 163 -3.80 12.22 21.02
C GLU A 163 -5.29 12.48 21.02
N THR A 164 -6.05 11.44 20.68
CA THR A 164 -7.43 11.66 20.23
C THR A 164 -8.18 12.25 21.39
N ASP A 165 -8.53 13.53 21.27
CA ASP A 165 -9.59 14.18 22.02
C ASP A 165 -10.95 13.58 21.60
N VAL A 166 -11.04 12.25 21.66
CA VAL A 166 -12.20 11.45 21.31
C VAL A 166 -12.52 10.55 22.50
N VAL A 167 -13.61 10.85 23.20
CA VAL A 167 -14.13 10.02 24.29
C VAL A 167 -15.29 9.20 23.74
N ILE A 168 -15.08 7.89 23.63
CA ILE A 168 -16.10 6.95 23.16
C ILE A 168 -16.99 6.58 24.35
N ILE A 169 -18.26 6.95 24.27
CA ILE A 169 -19.25 6.60 25.30
C ILE A 169 -19.84 5.23 24.95
N ASP A 170 -20.37 5.11 23.73
CA ASP A 170 -21.01 3.90 23.22
C ASP A 170 -20.87 3.77 21.70
N ARG A 171 -21.63 2.86 21.08
CA ARG A 171 -21.61 2.62 19.63
C ARG A 171 -22.03 3.84 18.81
N TYR A 172 -22.97 4.62 19.31
CA TYR A 172 -23.62 5.72 18.61
C TYR A 172 -23.25 7.10 19.13
N HIS A 173 -22.55 7.20 20.27
CA HIS A 173 -22.21 8.47 20.89
C HIS A 173 -20.72 8.57 21.19
N GLN A 174 -20.09 9.61 20.64
CA GLN A 174 -18.69 9.94 20.89
C GLN A 174 -18.53 11.44 21.09
N TYR A 175 -17.71 11.84 22.04
CA TYR A 175 -17.28 13.23 22.15
C TYR A 175 -16.03 13.45 21.33
N HIS A 176 -16.00 14.50 20.49
CA HIS A 176 -14.84 14.88 19.68
C HIS A 176 -14.50 16.34 19.99
N LYS A 177 -13.23 16.63 20.30
CA LYS A 177 -12.75 18.02 20.36
C LYS A 177 -12.31 18.45 18.97
N LEU A 178 -13.00 19.45 18.43
CA LEU A 178 -12.75 20.01 17.11
C LEU A 178 -12.49 21.50 17.29
N ASN A 179 -11.30 21.98 16.88
CA ASN A 179 -10.87 23.37 17.06
C ASN A 179 -11.01 23.84 18.52
N ASP A 180 -10.53 23.02 19.46
CA ASP A 180 -10.61 23.24 20.92
C ASP A 180 -12.01 23.28 21.54
N ILE A 181 -13.06 22.97 20.78
CA ILE A 181 -14.44 22.88 21.28
C ILE A 181 -14.91 21.43 21.27
N TRP A 182 -15.51 20.99 22.37
CA TRP A 182 -16.10 19.65 22.49
C TRP A 182 -17.47 19.57 21.82
N TYR A 183 -17.66 18.54 21.01
CA TYR A 183 -18.92 18.19 20.37
C TYR A 183 -19.31 16.75 20.69
N LEU A 184 -20.60 16.53 20.92
CA LEU A 184 -21.21 15.21 20.90
C LEU A 184 -21.56 14.87 19.45
N ILE A 185 -20.96 13.79 18.95
CA ILE A 185 -21.22 13.21 17.64
C ILE A 185 -22.14 12.01 17.82
N THR A 186 -23.28 12.03 17.14
CA THR A 186 -24.19 10.89 17.05
C THR A 186 -23.98 10.16 15.74
N PHE A 187 -23.81 8.85 15.82
CA PHE A 187 -23.64 7.94 14.69
C PHE A 187 -24.89 7.08 14.50
N GLU A 188 -25.08 6.60 13.27
CA GLU A 188 -26.03 5.56 12.93
C GLU A 188 -25.36 4.47 12.10
N ASP A 189 -26.03 3.33 11.98
CA ASP A 189 -25.57 2.24 11.12
C ASP A 189 -25.63 2.65 9.66
N PHE A 190 -24.60 2.27 8.90
CA PHE A 190 -24.56 2.53 7.48
C PHE A 190 -25.71 1.76 6.79
N PRO A 191 -26.61 2.45 6.07
CA PRO A 191 -27.77 1.83 5.47
C PRO A 191 -27.36 0.77 4.44
N SER A 192 -27.99 -0.39 4.48
CA SER A 192 -27.74 -1.48 3.51
C SER A 192 -28.29 -1.20 2.11
N SER A 193 -29.20 -0.23 1.99
CA SER A 193 -29.90 0.13 0.75
C SER A 193 -29.08 1.02 -0.19
N THR A 194 -28.04 1.68 0.31
CA THR A 194 -27.19 2.58 -0.48
C THR A 194 -25.72 2.36 -0.16
N ASN A 195 -24.86 2.67 -1.11
CA ASN A 195 -23.42 2.69 -0.90
C ASN A 195 -22.89 4.08 -0.53
N TYR A 196 -23.75 5.11 -0.45
CA TYR A 196 -23.35 6.48 -0.20
C TYR A 196 -24.24 7.15 0.85
N VAL A 197 -23.63 7.95 1.72
CA VAL A 197 -24.31 8.77 2.74
C VAL A 197 -23.60 10.11 2.92
N GLN A 198 -24.32 11.10 3.44
CA GLN A 198 -23.74 12.36 3.88
C GLN A 198 -23.31 12.21 5.35
N ASP A 199 -22.01 12.18 5.60
CA ASP A 199 -21.41 12.18 6.93
C ASP A 199 -21.06 13.61 7.34
N ILE A 200 -21.47 14.03 8.54
CA ILE A 200 -21.26 15.42 8.99
C ILE A 200 -19.78 15.77 9.21
N LEU A 201 -18.93 14.77 9.49
CA LEU A 201 -17.50 14.98 9.70
C LEU A 201 -16.71 14.86 8.39
N LYS A 202 -17.12 13.96 7.49
CA LYS A 202 -16.37 13.58 6.29
C LYS A 202 -17.00 14.02 4.96
N GLY A 203 -18.20 14.59 4.99
CA GLY A 203 -18.97 14.96 3.80
C GLY A 203 -19.61 13.75 3.12
N PHE A 204 -19.76 13.82 1.80
CA PHE A 204 -20.37 12.74 1.03
C PHE A 204 -19.42 11.53 0.90
N ILE A 205 -19.75 10.42 1.54
CA ILE A 205 -18.87 9.25 1.66
C ILE A 205 -19.49 7.97 1.09
N HIS A 206 -18.63 7.11 0.55
CA HIS A 206 -18.96 5.74 0.17
C HIS A 206 -18.86 4.79 1.38
N SER A 207 -19.58 3.66 1.37
CA SER A 207 -19.62 2.64 2.43
C SER A 207 -18.25 2.09 2.83
N SER A 208 -17.28 2.10 1.92
CA SER A 208 -15.89 1.70 2.18
C SER A 208 -15.08 2.72 3.00
N ARG A 209 -15.55 3.97 3.12
CA ARG A 209 -14.93 5.07 3.90
C ARG A 209 -15.64 5.33 5.22
N ALA A 210 -16.73 4.60 5.51
CA ALA A 210 -17.45 4.66 6.77
C ALA A 210 -16.57 4.23 7.95
N ASP A 211 -16.85 4.78 9.14
CA ASP A 211 -16.19 4.30 10.36
C ASP A 211 -16.70 2.90 10.69
N THR A 212 -15.90 2.14 11.44
CA THR A 212 -16.25 0.77 11.83
C THR A 212 -16.18 0.63 13.33
N TYR A 213 -17.29 0.25 13.95
CA TYR A 213 -17.36 -0.07 15.38
C TYR A 213 -17.72 -1.54 15.56
N LYS A 214 -16.82 -2.31 16.20
CA LYS A 214 -16.96 -3.76 16.44
C LYS A 214 -17.44 -4.56 15.21
N GLY A 215 -16.96 -4.18 14.02
CA GLY A 215 -17.26 -4.88 12.75
C GLY A 215 -18.50 -4.38 11.99
N SER A 216 -19.27 -3.45 12.55
CA SER A 216 -20.38 -2.79 11.85
C SER A 216 -19.95 -1.41 11.34
N ARG A 217 -20.43 -1.04 10.15
CA ARG A 217 -20.14 0.28 9.55
C ARG A 217 -21.12 1.31 10.10
N ILE A 218 -20.60 2.45 10.50
CA ILE A 218 -21.35 3.58 11.04
C ILE A 218 -20.93 4.89 10.35
N TYR A 219 -21.81 5.88 10.35
CA TYR A 219 -21.56 7.21 9.82
C TYR A 219 -22.10 8.29 10.77
N ALA A 220 -21.49 9.48 10.77
CA ALA A 220 -21.87 10.58 11.66
C ALA A 220 -23.09 11.34 11.12
N VAL A 221 -24.19 11.33 11.88
CA VAL A 221 -25.49 11.90 11.46
C VAL A 221 -25.78 13.22 12.15
N LYS A 222 -25.24 13.45 13.34
CA LYS A 222 -25.48 14.68 14.11
C LYS A 222 -24.22 15.14 14.81
N LYS A 223 -24.05 16.47 14.89
CA LYS A 223 -23.02 17.14 15.68
C LYS A 223 -23.70 18.18 16.58
N GLN A 224 -23.50 18.07 17.89
CA GLN A 224 -24.02 19.01 18.88
C GLN A 224 -22.89 19.54 19.76
N GLN A 225 -22.82 20.85 19.98
CA GLN A 225 -21.82 21.44 20.86
C GLN A 225 -22.12 21.09 22.33
N CYS A 226 -21.08 20.72 23.08
CA CYS A 226 -21.21 20.36 24.48
C CYS A 226 -21.38 21.59 25.38
N SER A 227 -22.19 21.43 26.41
CA SER A 227 -22.37 22.37 27.51
C SER A 227 -21.22 22.30 28.52
N LYS A 228 -21.08 23.32 29.37
CA LYS A 228 -20.04 23.36 30.43
C LYS A 228 -20.09 22.16 31.38
N LYS A 229 -21.28 21.59 31.64
CA LYS A 229 -21.44 20.41 32.50
C LYS A 229 -20.88 19.14 31.84
N GLU A 230 -21.18 18.95 30.55
CA GLU A 230 -20.68 17.81 29.77
C GLU A 230 -19.16 17.89 29.58
N ILE A 231 -18.62 19.09 29.34
CA ILE A 231 -17.17 19.31 29.25
C ILE A 231 -16.47 18.89 30.56
N ARG A 232 -17.05 19.23 31.72
CA ARG A 232 -16.49 18.82 33.01
C ARG A 232 -16.52 17.30 33.20
N PHE A 233 -17.60 16.64 32.76
CA PHE A 233 -17.70 15.17 32.77
C PHE A 233 -16.64 14.53 31.86
N ILE A 234 -16.45 15.07 30.65
CA ILE A 234 -15.45 14.59 29.68
C ILE A 234 -14.04 14.71 30.26
N LEU A 235 -13.69 15.87 30.82
CA LEU A 235 -12.36 16.10 31.41
C LEU A 235 -12.07 15.17 32.58
N ASN A 236 -13.07 14.86 33.42
CA ASN A 236 -12.92 13.89 34.50
C ASN A 236 -12.61 12.48 33.96
N GLN A 237 -13.32 12.03 32.91
CA GLN A 237 -13.11 10.73 32.29
C GLN A 237 -11.73 10.60 31.62
N ILE A 238 -11.19 11.70 31.08
CA ILE A 238 -9.84 11.73 30.50
C ILE A 238 -8.77 11.72 31.60
N SER A 239 -9.02 12.35 32.75
CA SER A 239 -8.05 12.43 33.86
C SER A 239 -7.89 11.14 34.69
N GLU A 240 -8.84 10.21 34.59
CA GLU A 240 -8.81 8.92 35.31
C GLU A 240 -7.98 7.83 34.58
N HIS A 241 -7.43 8.15 33.40
CA HIS A 241 -6.60 7.27 32.57
C HIS A 241 -5.18 7.83 32.41
#